data_AF-A0A1V5K870-F1
#
_entry.id   AF-A0A1V5K870-F1
#
_cell.length_a   1.000
_cell.length_b   1.000
_cell.length_c   1.000
_cell.angle_alpha   90.00
_cell.angle_beta   90.00
_cell.angle_gamma   90.00
#
_symmetry.space_group_name_H-M   'P 1'
#
loop_
_entity.id
_entity.type
_entity.pdbx_description
1 polymer ?
#
loop_
_entity_poly.entity_id
_entity_poly.type
_entity_poly.pdbx_seq_one_letter_code
_entity_poly.pdbx_strand_id
1 'polypeptide(L)'
;MHLLAAGRKEDVSCTLLVGGQSHPWKVQSSRGNIGQWDSRLVDGSVSEIGRLNGVEVETFSLTPGFIKNDRIAWVGTHAHTPNGDVPYKFCYLFRYDFPLPDGVRSITLPKQEEVVVFAVTCSREENGGTRALSPLFDRFPDNQVAIVSAENALCFVDKLLISLNAAPSQKEVRYTLDGSEPGATSALYQAPFFVDRTTLVKACAFDPWNNAGPVASKRFFQSTLRPAAAAYDGDAGVCCSYYEGVWKWLPNFSQLSPMRTAVLADFSLPDQVREDHFAVLFTAMINIPADGFYTFYTRSDDGSALWIGDVKVVDNDGSHGADEKAGLIGLAAGWHPITVHYFEDHGEQSLQVRYAGPGVPKQIVPAERLRQRP
;
A
#
# COMPACT_ATOMS: atom_id res chain seq x y z
N MET A 1 28.83 15.31 -21.99
CA MET A 1 27.88 14.42 -22.69
C MET A 1 26.59 14.35 -21.91
N HIS A 2 25.46 14.31 -22.61
CA HIS A 2 24.12 14.20 -22.04
C HIS A 2 23.48 12.91 -22.53
N LEU A 3 22.91 12.13 -21.62
CA LEU A 3 22.12 10.93 -21.92
C LEU A 3 20.68 11.17 -21.52
N LEU A 4 19.75 10.81 -22.39
CA LEU A 4 18.35 10.65 -22.07
C LEU A 4 18.09 9.17 -21.84
N ALA A 5 17.79 8.79 -20.60
CA ALA A 5 17.63 7.38 -20.24
C ALA A 5 16.60 7.16 -19.13
N ALA A 6 16.14 5.91 -19.02
CA ALA A 6 15.31 5.45 -17.91
C ALA A 6 15.39 3.92 -17.74
N GLY A 7 15.11 3.43 -16.54
CA GLY A 7 14.91 2.01 -16.25
C GLY A 7 13.53 1.54 -16.73
N ARG A 8 13.42 0.33 -17.29
CA ARG A 8 12.15 -0.20 -17.83
C ARG A 8 11.08 -0.44 -16.76
N LYS A 9 11.47 -0.90 -15.57
CA LYS A 9 10.55 -1.33 -14.51
C LYS A 9 10.86 -0.67 -13.18
N GLU A 10 12.13 -0.71 -12.79
CA GLU A 10 12.65 -0.23 -11.52
C GLU A 10 13.91 0.60 -11.72
N ASP A 11 14.40 1.19 -10.64
CA ASP A 11 15.68 1.89 -10.64
C ASP A 11 16.81 0.86 -10.84
N VAL A 12 17.75 1.16 -11.73
CA VAL A 12 18.84 0.25 -12.07
C VAL A 12 20.16 0.87 -11.64
N SER A 13 20.94 0.15 -10.84
CA SER A 13 22.34 0.51 -10.58
C SER A 13 23.23 -0.19 -11.59
N CYS A 14 24.03 0.58 -12.31
CA CYS A 14 24.88 0.09 -13.37
C CYS A 14 26.18 0.90 -13.47
N THR A 15 26.93 0.67 -14.54
CA THR A 15 28.19 1.35 -14.79
C THR A 15 28.25 1.82 -16.24
N LEU A 16 28.64 3.06 -16.43
CA LEU A 16 29.00 3.64 -17.72
C LEU A 16 30.53 3.72 -17.81
N LEU A 17 31.13 3.30 -18.92
CA LEU A 17 32.54 3.57 -19.17
C LEU A 17 32.71 4.83 -20.01
N VAL A 18 33.59 5.74 -19.58
CA VAL A 18 33.99 6.94 -20.33
C VAL A 18 35.48 6.85 -20.59
N GLY A 19 35.89 6.65 -21.86
CA GLY A 19 37.31 6.44 -22.20
C GLY A 19 37.94 5.22 -21.49
N GLY A 20 37.13 4.23 -21.12
CA GLY A 20 37.56 3.05 -20.35
C GLY A 20 37.53 3.23 -18.83
N GLN A 21 37.29 4.43 -18.30
CA GLN A 21 37.11 4.67 -16.87
C GLN A 21 35.68 4.36 -16.41
N SER A 22 35.55 3.70 -15.27
CA SER A 22 34.28 3.29 -14.69
C SER A 22 33.57 4.43 -13.95
N HIS A 23 32.32 4.70 -14.32
CA HIS A 23 31.44 5.63 -13.64
C HIS A 23 30.19 4.90 -13.10
N PRO A 24 30.00 4.82 -11.78
CA PRO A 24 28.75 4.35 -11.20
C PRO A 24 27.58 5.20 -11.69
N TRP A 25 26.51 4.53 -12.11
CA TRP A 25 25.33 5.19 -12.66
C TRP A 25 24.06 4.56 -12.12
N LYS A 26 23.26 5.34 -11.40
CA LYS A 26 21.90 4.97 -11.00
C LYS A 26 20.91 5.55 -12.00
N VAL A 27 20.19 4.68 -12.69
CA VAL A 27 19.16 5.04 -13.68
C VAL A 27 17.79 4.91 -13.03
N GLN A 28 16.97 5.95 -13.08
CA GLN A 28 15.64 5.98 -12.47
C GLN A 28 14.62 5.25 -13.34
N SER A 29 13.66 4.57 -12.72
CA SER A 29 12.56 3.92 -13.43
C SER A 29 11.75 4.93 -14.23
N SER A 30 11.40 4.55 -15.46
CA SER A 30 10.44 5.24 -16.33
C SER A 30 9.02 5.22 -15.78
N ARG A 31 8.74 4.43 -14.74
CA ARG A 31 7.41 4.21 -14.16
C ARG A 31 7.36 4.58 -12.69
N GLY A 32 6.14 4.62 -12.16
CA GLY A 32 5.86 4.91 -10.76
C GLY A 32 5.90 6.40 -10.45
N ASN A 33 5.65 6.75 -9.20
CA ASN A 33 5.55 8.14 -8.78
C ASN A 33 6.93 8.84 -8.86
N ILE A 34 6.95 10.10 -9.30
CA ILE A 34 8.16 10.96 -9.21
C ILE A 34 8.39 11.46 -7.81
N GLY A 35 7.37 11.42 -6.96
CA GLY A 35 7.51 11.58 -5.54
C GLY A 35 6.30 11.07 -4.79
N GLN A 36 6.52 10.77 -3.53
CA GLN A 36 5.50 10.51 -2.53
C GLN A 36 5.66 11.56 -1.44
N TRP A 37 4.54 12.01 -0.92
CA TRP A 37 4.49 13.01 0.12
C TRP A 37 4.89 12.30 1.41
N ASP A 38 5.60 13.00 2.31
CA ASP A 38 5.76 12.43 3.65
C ASP A 38 4.37 12.28 4.25
N SER A 39 4.07 11.13 4.84
CA SER A 39 2.78 10.90 5.49
C SER A 39 2.71 11.59 6.86
N ARG A 40 3.44 12.70 7.02
CA ARG A 40 3.13 13.76 7.97
C ARG A 40 1.79 14.37 7.56
N LEU A 41 0.73 13.72 8.00
CA LEU A 41 -0.61 14.26 7.96
C LEU A 41 -0.66 15.44 8.92
N VAL A 42 -0.66 16.64 8.36
CA VAL A 42 -1.26 17.82 8.99
C VAL A 42 -2.76 17.52 9.00
N ASP A 43 -3.40 17.56 10.18
CA ASP A 43 -4.79 17.12 10.46
C ASP A 43 -5.06 15.61 10.63
N GLY A 44 -4.09 14.86 11.13
CA GLY A 44 -4.29 13.64 11.95
C GLY A 44 -5.61 12.87 11.80
N SER A 45 -5.70 11.93 10.85
CA SER A 45 -6.51 10.70 10.94
C SER A 45 -6.50 9.95 9.61
N VAL A 46 -5.48 9.14 9.33
CA VAL A 46 -5.65 8.05 8.36
C VAL A 46 -5.00 6.81 8.93
N SER A 47 -5.84 5.87 9.33
CA SER A 47 -5.46 4.52 9.67
C SER A 47 -5.18 3.72 8.39
N GLU A 48 -4.05 3.02 8.32
CA GLU A 48 -3.69 2.06 7.26
C GLU A 48 -4.73 0.94 7.18
N ILE A 49 -5.38 0.63 8.30
CA ILE A 49 -6.55 -0.25 8.42
C ILE A 49 -7.61 0.44 9.28
N GLY A 50 -8.81 0.65 8.75
CA GLY A 50 -9.90 1.31 9.50
C GLY A 50 -10.32 0.54 10.76
N ARG A 51 -10.14 -0.79 10.75
CA ARG A 51 -10.45 -1.67 11.89
C ARG A 51 -9.46 -2.83 11.99
N LEU A 52 -9.15 -3.26 13.21
CA LEU A 52 -8.45 -4.52 13.53
C LEU A 52 -9.36 -5.39 14.40
N ASN A 53 -9.68 -6.58 13.91
CA ASN A 53 -10.63 -7.49 14.57
C ASN A 53 -11.94 -6.78 14.99
N GLY A 54 -12.38 -5.83 14.15
CA GLY A 54 -13.59 -5.02 14.32
C GLY A 54 -13.51 -3.85 15.30
N VAL A 55 -12.37 -3.67 15.97
CA VAL A 55 -12.10 -2.48 16.78
C VAL A 55 -11.46 -1.43 15.88
N GLU A 56 -11.91 -0.18 15.97
CA GLU A 56 -11.26 0.94 15.27
C GLU A 56 -9.85 1.13 15.82
N VAL A 57 -8.89 1.26 14.90
CA VAL A 57 -7.49 1.41 15.27
C VAL A 57 -6.88 2.58 14.53
N GLU A 58 -6.39 3.55 15.29
CA GLU A 58 -5.52 4.58 14.76
C GLU A 58 -4.11 3.98 14.58
N THR A 59 -3.72 3.79 13.32
CA THR A 59 -2.34 3.45 12.98
C THR A 59 -1.67 4.67 12.37
N PHE A 60 -0.62 5.17 13.01
CA PHE A 60 0.26 6.17 12.44
C PHE A 60 1.39 5.42 11.73
N SER A 61 1.40 5.44 10.39
CA SER A 61 2.59 5.06 9.64
C SER A 61 3.11 6.29 8.91
N LEU A 62 4.29 6.75 9.32
CA LEU A 62 5.09 7.69 8.55
C LEU A 62 5.82 6.88 7.48
N THR A 63 5.23 6.75 6.30
CA THR A 63 5.97 6.56 5.06
C THR A 63 6.74 7.84 4.74
N PRO A 64 8.08 7.83 4.79
CA PRO A 64 8.87 8.99 4.42
C PRO A 64 8.55 9.42 3.01
N GLY A 65 8.38 10.73 2.85
CA GLY A 65 8.25 11.31 1.53
C GLY A 65 9.50 11.01 0.75
N PHE A 66 9.36 10.70 -0.53
CA PHE A 66 10.50 10.55 -1.43
C PHE A 66 10.23 11.33 -2.70
N ILE A 67 11.29 11.68 -3.41
CA ILE A 67 11.22 12.21 -4.76
C ILE A 67 12.40 11.68 -5.56
N LYS A 68 12.16 11.38 -6.82
CA LYS A 68 13.21 11.05 -7.78
C LYS A 68 14.02 12.32 -8.02
N ASN A 69 15.30 12.26 -7.66
CA ASN A 69 16.17 13.44 -7.63
C ASN A 69 16.87 13.72 -8.97
N ASP A 70 16.76 12.82 -9.95
CA ASP A 70 17.37 13.01 -11.26
C ASP A 70 16.54 13.95 -12.13
N ARG A 71 17.20 14.63 -13.07
CA ARG A 71 16.60 15.68 -13.91
C ARG A 71 15.58 15.06 -14.85
N ILE A 72 14.29 15.26 -14.59
CA ILE A 72 13.23 14.88 -15.52
C ILE A 72 13.38 15.74 -16.78
N ALA A 73 13.57 15.07 -17.91
CA ALA A 73 13.69 15.72 -19.22
C ALA A 73 12.40 15.61 -20.03
N TRP A 74 11.57 14.60 -19.74
CA TRP A 74 10.31 14.37 -20.42
C TRP A 74 9.30 13.66 -19.51
N VAL A 75 8.02 14.01 -19.67
CA VAL A 75 6.87 13.42 -18.96
C VAL A 75 5.79 13.05 -19.98
N GLY A 76 5.28 11.82 -19.86
CA GLY A 76 4.08 11.35 -20.54
C GLY A 76 2.97 11.09 -19.53
N THR A 77 1.72 11.41 -19.89
CA THR A 77 0.54 11.25 -19.02
C THR A 77 -0.18 9.91 -19.20
N HIS A 78 0.24 9.11 -20.18
CA HIS A 78 -0.32 7.81 -20.55
C HIS A 78 0.80 6.87 -21.00
N ALA A 79 0.56 5.57 -20.88
CA ALA A 79 1.48 4.54 -21.33
C ALA A 79 0.83 3.71 -22.45
N HIS A 80 1.58 3.41 -23.50
CA HIS A 80 1.13 2.46 -24.53
C HIS A 80 1.51 1.04 -24.13
N THR A 81 0.57 0.12 -24.25
CA THR A 81 0.79 -1.33 -24.09
C THR A 81 0.40 -2.05 -25.38
N PRO A 82 0.79 -3.33 -25.56
CA PRO A 82 0.31 -4.12 -26.71
C PRO A 82 -1.22 -4.21 -26.80
N ASN A 83 -1.93 -3.98 -25.69
CA ASN A 83 -3.38 -4.03 -25.60
C ASN A 83 -4.05 -2.65 -25.69
N GLY A 84 -3.28 -1.60 -25.99
CA GLY A 84 -3.77 -0.23 -26.14
C GLY A 84 -3.25 0.75 -25.08
N ASP A 85 -3.87 1.92 -25.07
CA ASP A 85 -3.47 3.08 -24.26
C ASP A 85 -3.95 2.93 -22.83
N VAL A 86 -3.07 3.20 -21.89
CA VAL A 86 -3.35 3.19 -20.46
C VAL A 86 -3.29 4.63 -19.96
N PRO A 87 -4.42 5.35 -19.91
CA PRO A 87 -4.47 6.71 -19.42
C PRO A 87 -4.05 6.78 -17.95
N TYR A 88 -3.53 7.94 -17.53
CA TYR A 88 -3.06 8.23 -16.16
C TYR A 88 -1.92 7.35 -15.65
N LYS A 89 -1.30 6.57 -16.54
CA LYS A 89 -0.06 5.85 -16.24
C LYS A 89 1.13 6.68 -16.70
N PHE A 90 1.61 7.54 -15.82
CA PHE A 90 2.70 8.45 -16.12
C PHE A 90 4.00 7.71 -16.46
N CYS A 91 4.73 8.27 -17.43
CA CYS A 91 6.02 7.79 -17.88
C CYS A 91 7.06 8.93 -17.87
N TYR A 92 8.31 8.60 -17.55
CA TYR A 92 9.37 9.60 -17.36
C TYR A 92 10.64 9.23 -18.09
N LEU A 93 11.34 10.24 -18.63
CA LEU A 93 12.72 10.14 -19.08
C LEU A 93 13.59 11.12 -18.32
N PHE A 94 14.79 10.69 -17.99
CA PHE A 94 15.73 11.46 -17.17
C PHE A 94 16.96 11.84 -17.99
N ARG A 95 17.44 13.06 -17.77
CA ARG A 95 18.70 13.55 -18.30
C ARG A 95 19.82 13.26 -17.31
N TYR A 96 20.86 12.61 -17.80
CA TYR A 96 22.10 12.34 -17.09
C TYR A 96 23.26 13.05 -17.78
N ASP A 97 24.11 13.68 -16.98
CA ASP A 97 25.24 14.46 -17.46
C ASP A 97 26.54 13.76 -17.07
N PHE A 98 27.36 13.41 -18.07
CA PHE A 98 28.69 12.81 -17.86
C PHE A 98 29.76 13.70 -18.49
N PRO A 99 30.75 14.18 -17.70
CA PRO A 99 31.91 14.87 -18.24
C PRO A 99 32.67 13.97 -19.22
N LEU A 100 33.14 14.56 -20.32
CA LEU A 100 34.04 13.89 -21.26
C LEU A 100 35.42 14.56 -21.17
N PRO A 101 36.41 13.92 -20.53
CA PRO A 101 37.78 14.42 -20.52
C PRO A 101 38.35 14.56 -21.93
N ASP A 102 39.32 15.45 -22.09
CA ASP A 102 40.02 15.65 -23.36
C ASP A 102 40.65 14.35 -23.86
N GLY A 103 40.51 14.10 -25.17
CA GLY A 103 41.05 12.90 -25.81
C GLY A 103 40.19 11.64 -25.66
N VAL A 104 39.10 11.67 -24.88
CA VAL A 104 38.14 10.55 -24.85
C VAL A 104 37.43 10.42 -26.20
N ARG A 105 37.46 9.21 -26.77
CA ARG A 105 36.86 8.89 -28.08
C ARG A 105 35.73 7.88 -28.03
N SER A 106 35.49 7.27 -26.88
CA SER A 106 34.49 6.22 -26.73
C SER A 106 33.81 6.28 -25.37
N ILE A 107 32.57 5.81 -25.38
CA ILE A 107 31.82 5.44 -24.18
C ILE A 107 31.37 3.99 -24.33
N THR A 108 31.13 3.30 -23.23
CA THR A 108 30.50 1.99 -23.23
C THR A 108 29.29 2.03 -22.33
N LEU A 109 28.11 1.80 -22.92
CA LEU A 109 26.85 1.74 -22.21
C LEU A 109 26.78 0.46 -21.35
N PRO A 110 26.00 0.48 -20.26
CA PRO A 110 25.71 -0.71 -19.47
C PRO A 110 25.11 -1.82 -20.33
N LYS A 111 25.37 -3.08 -19.96
CA LYS A 111 24.81 -4.28 -20.64
C LYS A 111 23.43 -4.69 -20.10
N GLN A 112 22.99 -4.07 -19.01
CA GLN A 112 21.69 -4.32 -18.38
C GLN A 112 20.56 -3.95 -19.35
N GLU A 113 19.73 -4.93 -19.73
CA GLU A 113 18.61 -4.73 -20.66
C GLU A 113 17.52 -3.80 -20.09
N GLU A 114 17.51 -3.64 -18.77
CA GLU A 114 16.62 -2.78 -18.04
C GLU A 114 16.94 -1.29 -18.25
N VAL A 115 18.17 -0.95 -18.65
CA VAL A 115 18.57 0.43 -18.94
C VAL A 115 18.24 0.77 -20.38
N VAL A 116 17.30 1.70 -20.59
CA VAL A 116 16.96 2.20 -21.91
C VAL A 116 17.59 3.57 -22.11
N VAL A 117 18.52 3.66 -23.05
CA VAL A 117 19.10 4.93 -23.52
C VAL A 117 18.36 5.34 -24.79
N PHE A 118 17.65 6.47 -24.72
CA PHE A 118 16.85 7.00 -25.80
C PHE A 118 17.65 7.92 -26.71
N ALA A 119 18.52 8.74 -26.12
CA ALA A 119 19.36 9.68 -26.86
C ALA A 119 20.69 9.90 -26.14
N VAL A 120 21.72 10.19 -26.93
CA VAL A 120 23.04 10.63 -26.45
C VAL A 120 23.43 11.87 -27.24
N THR A 121 23.87 12.90 -26.54
CA THR A 121 24.32 14.14 -27.18
C THR A 121 25.64 14.60 -26.57
N CYS A 122 26.59 14.96 -27.43
CA CYS A 122 27.83 15.60 -27.03
C CYS A 122 27.76 17.08 -27.40
N SER A 123 27.80 17.95 -26.40
CA SER A 123 27.84 19.40 -26.58
C SER A 123 29.01 19.99 -25.80
N ARG A 124 29.55 21.10 -26.31
CA ARG A 124 30.44 22.01 -25.57
C ARG A 124 29.55 23.06 -24.93
N GLU A 125 28.86 22.69 -23.86
CA GLU A 125 27.93 23.59 -23.21
C GLU A 125 28.59 24.27 -22.01
N GLU A 126 28.95 25.55 -22.18
CA GLU A 126 29.62 26.37 -21.17
C GLU A 126 28.65 26.92 -20.10
N ASN A 127 27.34 26.99 -20.41
CA ASN A 127 26.31 27.61 -19.57
C ASN A 127 25.24 26.62 -19.03
N GLY A 128 25.45 25.30 -19.16
CA GLY A 128 24.47 24.27 -18.76
C GLY A 128 24.32 24.08 -17.24
N GLY A 129 25.01 24.88 -16.44
CA GLY A 129 25.01 24.87 -14.98
C GLY A 129 23.83 25.61 -14.37
N THR A 130 22.60 25.37 -14.83
CA THR A 130 21.44 25.79 -14.04
C THR A 130 21.44 24.98 -12.74
N ARG A 131 21.74 25.66 -11.64
CA ARG A 131 21.63 25.12 -10.28
C ARG A 131 20.24 25.46 -9.76
N ALA A 132 19.56 24.48 -9.18
CA ALA A 132 18.30 24.74 -8.50
C ALA A 132 18.54 25.85 -7.45
N LEU A 133 17.78 26.94 -7.52
CA LEU A 133 17.89 28.07 -6.60
C LEU A 133 17.55 27.65 -5.15
N SER A 134 16.68 26.65 -5.05
CA SER A 134 16.28 25.92 -3.84
C SER A 134 15.86 24.50 -4.26
N PRO A 135 16.08 23.45 -3.44
CA PRO A 135 15.45 22.17 -3.70
C PRO A 135 13.93 22.33 -3.72
N LEU A 136 13.26 21.56 -4.59
CA LEU A 136 11.80 21.61 -4.79
C LEU A 136 11.02 21.00 -3.60
N PHE A 137 11.73 20.49 -2.59
CA PHE A 137 11.20 19.76 -1.45
C PHE A 137 12.20 19.80 -0.28
N ASP A 138 11.68 19.63 0.93
CA ASP A 138 12.49 19.36 2.11
C ASP A 138 13.07 17.94 1.99
N ARG A 139 14.38 17.84 1.80
CA ARG A 139 15.05 16.59 2.12
C ARG A 139 15.09 16.54 3.64
N PHE A 140 14.34 15.62 4.22
CA PHE A 140 14.47 15.37 5.65
C PHE A 140 15.93 15.15 6.01
N PRO A 141 16.34 15.58 7.20
CA PRO A 141 17.70 15.36 7.64
C PRO A 141 18.06 13.89 7.48
N ASP A 142 19.31 13.60 7.15
CA ASP A 142 19.83 12.24 6.93
C ASP A 142 19.63 11.32 8.17
N ASN A 143 19.09 11.84 9.28
CA ASN A 143 18.85 11.16 10.55
C ASN A 143 17.42 10.59 10.72
N GLN A 144 16.72 10.32 9.62
CA GLN A 144 15.46 9.56 9.70
C GLN A 144 15.70 8.08 10.01
N VAL A 145 14.73 7.50 10.74
CA VAL A 145 14.66 6.06 10.99
C VAL A 145 13.44 5.48 10.28
N ALA A 146 13.64 4.40 9.55
CA ALA A 146 12.57 3.50 9.13
C ALA A 146 12.44 2.35 10.13
N ILE A 147 11.23 2.14 10.65
CA ILE A 147 10.89 0.94 11.43
C ILE A 147 10.44 -0.13 10.44
N VAL A 148 11.27 -1.15 10.26
CA VAL A 148 11.05 -2.25 9.33
C VAL A 148 10.66 -3.49 10.13
N SER A 149 9.67 -4.24 9.65
CA SER A 149 9.39 -5.59 10.17
C SER A 149 9.58 -6.58 9.05
N ALA A 150 9.97 -7.81 9.38
CA ALA A 150 10.33 -8.85 8.39
C ALA A 150 9.23 -9.12 7.34
N GLU A 151 7.98 -8.70 7.61
CA GLU A 151 6.82 -8.92 6.75
C GLU A 151 6.03 -7.64 6.44
N ASN A 152 6.56 -6.46 6.82
CA ASN A 152 5.77 -5.21 6.91
C ASN A 152 4.46 -5.36 7.74
N ALA A 153 4.36 -6.43 8.52
CA ALA A 153 3.15 -6.80 9.24
C ALA A 153 2.80 -5.77 10.30
N LEU A 154 1.53 -5.42 10.35
CA LEU A 154 0.97 -4.60 11.43
C LEU A 154 0.58 -5.47 12.65
N CYS A 155 0.26 -6.73 12.41
CA CYS A 155 -0.20 -7.67 13.43
C CYS A 155 0.61 -8.97 13.42
N PHE A 156 0.69 -9.64 14.57
CA PHE A 156 1.40 -10.90 14.73
C PHE A 156 0.73 -11.79 15.78
N VAL A 157 1.02 -13.09 15.75
CA VAL A 157 0.46 -14.08 16.70
C VAL A 157 1.42 -14.27 17.88
N ASP A 158 2.59 -14.84 17.62
CA ASP A 158 3.55 -15.18 18.68
C ASP A 158 4.60 -14.10 18.88
N LYS A 159 5.44 -13.88 17.85
CA LYS A 159 6.52 -12.90 17.87
C LYS A 159 6.69 -12.25 16.51
N LEU A 160 7.11 -10.99 16.50
CA LEU A 160 7.47 -10.26 15.29
C LEU A 160 8.90 -9.74 15.39
N LEU A 161 9.70 -10.00 14.36
CA LEU A 161 11.06 -9.47 14.25
C LEU A 161 11.02 -8.03 13.73
N ILE A 162 11.55 -7.11 14.54
CA ILE A 162 11.68 -5.69 14.24
C ILE A 162 13.13 -5.37 13.90
N SER A 163 13.31 -4.68 12.78
CA SER A 163 14.57 -4.15 12.30
C SER A 163 14.45 -2.63 12.17
N LEU A 164 15.45 -1.88 12.60
CA LEU A 164 15.51 -0.44 12.42
C LEU A 164 16.55 -0.11 11.34
N ASN A 165 16.23 0.84 10.47
CA ASN A 165 17.11 1.29 9.41
C ASN A 165 17.25 2.82 9.44
N ALA A 166 18.46 3.34 9.34
CA ALA A 166 18.76 4.76 9.27
C ALA A 166 19.89 5.00 8.26
N ALA A 167 20.11 6.25 7.85
CA ALA A 167 21.17 6.52 6.89
C ALA A 167 22.57 6.16 7.46
N PRO A 168 23.52 5.73 6.62
CA PRO A 168 24.89 5.40 7.07
C PRO A 168 25.66 6.56 7.69
N SER A 169 25.21 7.80 7.50
CA SER A 169 25.82 9.00 8.10
C SER A 169 25.49 9.16 9.59
N GLN A 170 24.55 8.37 10.13
CA GLN A 170 24.14 8.45 11.52
C GLN A 170 25.13 7.73 12.44
N LYS A 171 25.34 8.31 13.62
CA LYS A 171 26.20 7.73 14.66
C LYS A 171 25.54 6.48 15.25
N GLU A 172 24.28 6.58 15.62
CA GLU A 172 23.54 5.51 16.30
C GLU A 172 22.02 5.66 16.14
N VAL A 173 21.30 4.57 16.38
CA VAL A 173 19.84 4.54 16.47
C VAL A 173 19.44 4.09 17.87
N ARG A 174 18.51 4.82 18.49
CA ARG A 174 17.96 4.52 19.81
C ARG A 174 16.47 4.25 19.71
N TYR A 175 15.94 3.41 20.59
CA TYR A 175 14.52 3.06 20.57
C TYR A 175 13.92 2.82 21.96
N THR A 176 12.61 2.87 22.01
CA THR A 176 11.78 2.60 23.20
C THR A 176 10.59 1.72 22.81
N LEU A 177 10.10 0.94 23.77
CA LEU A 177 8.97 0.01 23.61
C LEU A 177 7.83 0.31 24.60
N ASP A 178 8.04 1.29 25.49
CA ASP A 178 7.11 1.72 26.54
C ASP A 178 6.30 2.98 26.15
N GLY A 179 6.53 3.50 24.94
CA GLY A 179 5.88 4.70 24.41
C GLY A 179 6.58 6.03 24.71
N SER A 180 7.63 6.03 25.55
CA SER A 180 8.44 7.24 25.80
C SER A 180 9.22 7.67 24.54
N GLU A 181 9.59 8.95 24.44
CA GLU A 181 10.44 9.41 23.33
C GLU A 181 11.88 8.86 23.46
N PRO A 182 12.50 8.32 22.41
CA PRO A 182 13.88 7.86 22.47
C PRO A 182 14.86 9.01 22.74
N GLY A 183 15.72 8.83 23.73
CA GLY A 183 16.80 9.76 24.10
C GLY A 183 18.17 9.09 24.12
N ALA A 184 19.20 9.86 24.50
CA ALA A 184 20.59 9.38 24.55
C ALA A 184 20.82 8.18 25.50
N THR A 185 19.92 7.98 26.48
CA THR A 185 19.96 6.88 27.45
C THR A 185 19.07 5.70 27.09
N SER A 186 18.27 5.82 26.02
CA SER A 186 17.38 4.74 25.55
C SER A 186 18.18 3.56 25.00
N ALA A 187 17.50 2.44 24.74
CA ALA A 187 18.14 1.23 24.22
C ALA A 187 18.84 1.51 22.88
N LEU A 188 20.10 1.08 22.75
CA LEU A 188 20.86 1.15 21.51
C LEU A 188 20.43 0.04 20.56
N TYR A 189 20.12 0.37 19.32
CA TYR A 189 19.86 -0.62 18.28
C TYR A 189 21.19 -1.23 17.80
N GLN A 190 21.38 -2.52 18.08
CA GLN A 190 22.59 -3.28 17.71
C GLN A 190 22.29 -4.39 16.69
N ALA A 191 21.09 -4.96 16.76
CA ALA A 191 20.59 -6.00 15.87
C ALA A 191 19.06 -5.99 15.90
N PRO A 192 18.40 -6.63 14.92
CA PRO A 192 16.96 -6.87 14.97
C PRO A 192 16.54 -7.55 16.28
N PHE A 193 15.34 -7.20 16.78
CA PHE A 193 14.81 -7.68 18.06
C PHE A 193 13.36 -8.15 17.92
N PHE A 194 12.92 -9.06 18.79
CA PHE A 194 11.55 -9.55 18.78
C PHE A 194 10.65 -8.73 19.70
N VAL A 195 9.41 -8.51 19.27
CA VAL A 195 8.29 -8.16 20.14
C VAL A 195 7.33 -9.35 20.23
N ASP A 196 6.78 -9.61 21.40
CA ASP A 196 5.91 -10.76 21.71
C ASP A 196 4.56 -10.34 22.33
N ARG A 197 4.27 -9.04 22.28
CA ARG A 197 3.02 -8.41 22.72
C ARG A 197 2.75 -7.11 21.97
N THR A 198 1.51 -6.64 21.99
CA THR A 198 1.16 -5.33 21.41
C THR A 198 2.11 -4.25 21.94
N THR A 199 2.86 -3.62 21.03
CA THR A 199 3.99 -2.75 21.37
C THR A 199 4.00 -1.52 20.46
N LEU A 200 4.17 -0.34 21.05
CA LEU A 200 4.51 0.88 20.30
C LEU A 200 6.04 0.96 20.24
N VAL A 201 6.60 0.75 19.05
CA VAL A 201 8.02 0.95 18.79
C VAL A 201 8.23 2.40 18.41
N LYS A 202 9.09 3.11 19.14
CA LYS A 202 9.56 4.45 18.75
C LYS A 202 11.07 4.42 18.58
N ALA A 203 11.56 5.07 17.53
CA ALA A 203 12.98 5.07 17.21
C ALA A 203 13.45 6.44 16.68
N CYS A 204 14.69 6.80 17.02
CA CYS A 204 15.32 8.05 16.62
C CYS A 204 16.79 7.77 16.28
N ALA A 205 17.31 8.40 15.22
CA ALA A 205 18.73 8.38 14.91
C ALA A 205 19.42 9.63 15.45
N PHE A 206 20.66 9.46 15.91
CA PHE A 206 21.51 10.54 16.38
C PHE A 206 22.66 10.73 15.42
N ASP A 207 22.95 11.99 15.08
CA ASP A 207 24.10 12.33 14.25
C ASP A 207 25.42 12.29 15.06
N PRO A 208 26.60 12.46 14.42
CA PRO A 208 27.89 12.49 15.11
C PRO A 208 28.03 13.57 16.19
N TRP A 209 27.17 14.60 16.17
CA TRP A 209 27.15 15.70 17.15
C TRP A 209 26.11 15.49 18.25
N ASN A 210 25.46 14.33 18.30
CA ASN A 210 24.36 13.97 19.21
C ASN A 210 23.05 14.75 19.00
N ASN A 211 22.83 15.33 17.82
CA ASN A 211 21.51 15.88 17.50
C ASN A 211 20.56 14.74 17.16
N ALA A 212 19.38 14.74 17.79
CA ALA A 212 18.32 13.79 17.54
C ALA A 212 17.59 14.13 16.22
N GLY A 213 17.30 13.10 15.43
CA GLY A 213 16.39 13.18 14.29
C GLY A 213 14.92 13.14 14.68
N PRO A 214 14.01 13.21 13.70
CA PRO A 214 12.59 12.98 13.94
C PRO A 214 12.36 11.57 14.50
N VAL A 215 11.37 11.44 15.37
CA VAL A 215 11.00 10.15 15.96
C VAL A 215 10.07 9.41 15.01
N ALA A 216 10.53 8.25 14.54
CA ALA A 216 9.69 7.28 13.87
C ALA A 216 8.89 6.50 14.93
N SER A 217 7.61 6.24 14.65
CA SER A 217 6.79 5.40 15.52
C SER A 217 5.91 4.45 14.72
N LYS A 218 5.74 3.23 15.21
CA LYS A 218 4.80 2.24 14.66
C LYS A 218 4.30 1.35 15.78
N ARG A 219 2.98 1.17 15.85
CA ARG A 219 2.34 0.23 16.77
C ARG A 219 2.14 -1.11 16.08
N PHE A 220 2.57 -2.18 16.73
CA PHE A 220 2.33 -3.56 16.30
C PHE A 220 1.36 -4.22 17.26
N PHE A 221 0.41 -4.98 16.73
CA PHE A 221 -0.65 -5.59 17.53
C PHE A 221 -0.46 -7.10 17.61
N GLN A 222 -0.37 -7.62 18.83
CA GLN A 222 -0.48 -9.05 19.04
C GLN A 222 -1.96 -9.44 19.02
N SER A 223 -2.30 -10.48 18.26
CA SER A 223 -3.65 -11.02 18.20
C SER A 223 -3.63 -12.52 17.91
N THR A 224 -4.65 -13.22 18.38
CA THR A 224 -4.90 -14.61 17.99
C THR A 224 -5.59 -14.69 16.63
N LEU A 225 -5.50 -15.86 15.99
CA LEU A 225 -6.28 -16.20 14.80
C LEU A 225 -7.66 -16.72 15.22
N ARG A 226 -8.72 -16.30 14.50
CA ARG A 226 -10.06 -16.86 14.71
C ARG A 226 -10.10 -18.28 14.12
N PRO A 227 -10.66 -19.26 14.84
CA PRO A 227 -10.77 -20.62 14.34
C PRO A 227 -11.73 -20.68 13.16
N ALA A 228 -11.41 -21.52 12.18
CA ALA A 228 -12.33 -21.87 11.10
C ALA A 228 -13.46 -22.78 11.61
N ALA A 229 -14.56 -22.83 10.85
CA ALA A 229 -15.61 -23.82 11.07
C ALA A 229 -15.05 -25.25 10.92
N ALA A 230 -15.49 -26.17 11.78
CA ALA A 230 -14.95 -27.52 11.87
C ALA A 230 -15.07 -28.34 10.57
N ALA A 231 -16.13 -28.12 9.80
CA ALA A 231 -16.31 -28.61 8.43
C ALA A 231 -17.42 -27.79 7.76
N TYR A 232 -17.29 -27.52 6.45
CA TYR A 232 -18.33 -26.88 5.66
C TYR A 232 -18.40 -27.49 4.27
N ASP A 233 -19.59 -27.95 3.88
CA ASP A 233 -19.88 -28.55 2.58
C ASP A 233 -21.22 -28.00 2.07
N GLY A 234 -21.25 -26.68 1.86
CA GLY A 234 -22.38 -26.00 1.24
C GLY A 234 -22.24 -25.95 -0.28
N ASP A 235 -23.35 -25.69 -0.98
CA ASP A 235 -23.35 -25.48 -2.43
C ASP A 235 -22.54 -24.23 -2.83
N ALA A 236 -22.08 -24.18 -4.08
CA ALA A 236 -21.35 -23.03 -4.61
C ALA A 236 -22.22 -21.76 -4.62
N GLY A 237 -21.60 -20.60 -4.32
CA GLY A 237 -22.20 -19.28 -4.50
C GLY A 237 -22.41 -18.47 -3.22
N VAL A 238 -23.13 -17.37 -3.37
CA VAL A 238 -23.45 -16.38 -2.34
C VAL A 238 -24.97 -16.20 -2.31
N CYS A 239 -25.57 -16.37 -1.13
CA CYS A 239 -26.98 -16.09 -0.93
C CYS A 239 -27.19 -14.57 -0.94
N CYS A 240 -28.04 -14.08 -1.84
CA CYS A 240 -28.33 -12.67 -2.07
C CYS A 240 -29.80 -12.38 -1.75
N SER A 241 -30.05 -11.33 -0.97
CA SER A 241 -31.39 -10.81 -0.66
C SER A 241 -31.48 -9.34 -1.07
N TYR A 242 -32.45 -9.01 -1.92
CA TYR A 242 -32.67 -7.69 -2.50
C TYR A 242 -33.86 -6.97 -1.83
N TYR A 243 -33.69 -5.69 -1.57
CA TYR A 243 -34.65 -4.83 -0.88
C TYR A 243 -34.75 -3.48 -1.59
N GLU A 244 -35.92 -2.85 -1.55
CA GLU A 244 -36.12 -1.47 -2.03
C GLU A 244 -36.52 -0.57 -0.86
N GLY A 245 -36.00 0.66 -0.84
CA GLY A 245 -36.25 1.63 0.21
C GLY A 245 -35.24 2.76 0.22
N VAL A 246 -35.59 3.85 0.90
CA VAL A 246 -34.75 5.05 0.99
C VAL A 246 -33.94 5.02 2.28
N TRP A 247 -32.62 5.00 2.15
CA TRP A 247 -31.70 4.94 3.28
C TRP A 247 -30.53 5.90 3.08
N LYS A 248 -30.00 6.43 4.18
CA LYS A 248 -28.73 7.19 4.21
C LYS A 248 -27.61 6.44 4.91
N TRP A 249 -27.94 5.26 5.45
CA TRP A 249 -27.11 4.34 6.24
C TRP A 249 -27.67 2.93 6.04
N LEU A 250 -26.86 1.91 6.23
CA LEU A 250 -27.26 0.52 6.07
C LEU A 250 -28.52 0.19 6.89
N PRO A 251 -29.56 -0.38 6.24
CA PRO A 251 -30.74 -0.78 6.96
C PRO A 251 -30.48 -1.92 7.93
N ASN A 252 -31.34 -2.05 8.94
CA ASN A 252 -31.40 -3.26 9.72
C ASN A 252 -32.13 -4.36 8.93
N PHE A 253 -31.38 -5.15 8.15
CA PHE A 253 -31.93 -6.22 7.31
C PHE A 253 -32.76 -7.26 8.07
N SER A 254 -32.51 -7.46 9.36
CA SER A 254 -33.31 -8.39 10.19
C SER A 254 -34.76 -7.92 10.41
N GLN A 255 -35.05 -6.64 10.15
CA GLN A 255 -36.38 -6.04 10.25
C GLN A 255 -37.07 -5.88 8.88
N LEU A 256 -36.42 -6.32 7.80
CA LEU A 256 -36.93 -6.19 6.44
C LEU A 256 -37.30 -7.56 5.87
N SER A 257 -38.26 -7.57 4.95
CA SER A 257 -38.56 -8.73 4.12
C SER A 257 -37.95 -8.54 2.73
N PRO A 258 -37.15 -9.48 2.22
CA PRO A 258 -36.57 -9.34 0.89
C PRO A 258 -37.67 -9.38 -0.17
N MET A 259 -37.56 -8.51 -1.16
CA MET A 259 -38.45 -8.54 -2.33
C MET A 259 -38.08 -9.70 -3.27
N ARG A 260 -36.80 -10.02 -3.34
CA ARG A 260 -36.27 -11.12 -4.13
C ARG A 260 -35.05 -11.73 -3.46
N THR A 261 -34.88 -13.03 -3.63
CA THR A 261 -33.68 -13.76 -3.24
C THR A 261 -33.08 -14.44 -4.46
N ALA A 262 -31.76 -14.63 -4.44
CA ALA A 262 -31.01 -15.30 -5.49
C ALA A 262 -29.76 -15.98 -4.91
N VAL A 263 -29.15 -16.86 -5.69
CA VAL A 263 -27.79 -17.34 -5.46
C VAL A 263 -26.92 -16.79 -6.59
N LEU A 264 -25.87 -16.06 -6.24
CA LEU A 264 -24.89 -15.50 -7.18
C LEU A 264 -23.56 -16.24 -7.08
N ALA A 265 -22.69 -16.07 -8.07
CA ALA A 265 -21.34 -16.64 -8.01
C ALA A 265 -20.44 -15.91 -6.99
N ASP A 266 -20.64 -14.61 -6.80
CA ASP A 266 -19.83 -13.72 -5.98
C ASP A 266 -20.68 -12.57 -5.38
N PHE A 267 -20.02 -11.50 -4.94
CA PHE A 267 -20.65 -10.31 -4.33
C PHE A 267 -21.06 -9.23 -5.34
N SER A 268 -21.23 -9.58 -6.62
CA SER A 268 -21.75 -8.64 -7.62
C SER A 268 -23.20 -8.24 -7.31
N LEU A 269 -23.59 -7.02 -7.68
CA LEU A 269 -24.99 -6.60 -7.60
C LEU A 269 -25.86 -7.53 -8.47
N PRO A 270 -27.05 -7.94 -8.00
CA PRO A 270 -27.93 -8.82 -8.77
C PRO A 270 -28.46 -8.09 -10.02
N ASP A 271 -28.86 -8.82 -11.04
CA ASP A 271 -29.54 -8.22 -12.20
C ASP A 271 -30.87 -7.57 -11.79
N GLN A 272 -31.32 -6.58 -12.56
CA GLN A 272 -32.61 -5.89 -12.35
C GLN A 272 -32.73 -5.20 -10.97
N VAL A 273 -31.65 -4.55 -10.53
CA VAL A 273 -31.76 -3.53 -9.47
C VAL A 273 -32.44 -2.28 -10.00
N ARG A 274 -33.05 -1.50 -9.09
CA ARG A 274 -33.45 -0.12 -9.37
C ARG A 274 -32.24 0.76 -9.63
N GLU A 275 -32.48 1.91 -10.27
CA GLU A 275 -31.45 2.95 -10.41
C GLU A 275 -30.99 3.42 -9.02
N ASP A 276 -31.94 3.82 -8.17
CA ASP A 276 -31.69 4.35 -6.82
C ASP A 276 -32.53 3.61 -5.76
N HIS A 277 -32.19 3.84 -4.48
CA HIS A 277 -32.99 3.47 -3.32
C HIS A 277 -33.22 1.95 -3.18
N PHE A 278 -32.12 1.20 -3.10
CA PHE A 278 -32.18 -0.24 -2.87
C PHE A 278 -31.08 -0.70 -1.91
N ALA A 279 -31.20 -1.92 -1.40
CA ALA A 279 -30.20 -2.53 -0.55
C ALA A 279 -30.04 -4.02 -0.86
N VAL A 280 -28.85 -4.55 -0.59
CA VAL A 280 -28.51 -5.95 -0.82
C VAL A 280 -27.82 -6.53 0.40
N LEU A 281 -28.29 -7.69 0.84
CA LEU A 281 -27.66 -8.52 1.85
C LEU A 281 -27.06 -9.75 1.17
N PHE A 282 -25.75 -9.91 1.30
CA PHE A 282 -25.01 -11.09 0.88
C PHE A 282 -24.57 -11.91 2.08
N THR A 283 -24.78 -13.23 2.00
CA THR A 283 -24.30 -14.19 3.00
C THR A 283 -23.63 -15.38 2.32
N ALA A 284 -22.45 -15.74 2.82
CA ALA A 284 -21.69 -16.88 2.31
C ALA A 284 -20.74 -17.43 3.39
N MET A 285 -20.08 -18.53 3.07
CA MET A 285 -18.86 -19.00 3.70
C MET A 285 -17.70 -18.72 2.75
N ILE A 286 -16.60 -18.17 3.26
CA ILE A 286 -15.34 -17.96 2.53
C ILE A 286 -14.29 -18.96 3.00
N ASN A 287 -13.60 -19.60 2.07
CA ASN A 287 -12.47 -20.47 2.37
C ASN A 287 -11.15 -19.67 2.40
N ILE A 288 -10.49 -19.67 3.55
CA ILE A 288 -9.20 -19.05 3.78
C ILE A 288 -8.08 -20.07 3.54
N PRO A 289 -7.12 -19.81 2.64
CA PRO A 289 -6.15 -20.82 2.21
C PRO A 289 -5.02 -21.10 3.20
N ALA A 290 -4.68 -20.15 4.06
CA ALA A 290 -3.57 -20.26 5.01
C ALA A 290 -3.87 -19.49 6.29
N ASP A 291 -3.24 -19.90 7.39
CA ASP A 291 -3.27 -19.15 8.64
C ASP A 291 -2.64 -17.77 8.46
N GLY A 292 -3.25 -16.74 9.03
CA GLY A 292 -2.63 -15.43 9.17
C GLY A 292 -3.61 -14.26 9.16
N PHE A 293 -3.08 -13.06 9.00
CA PHE A 293 -3.87 -11.84 8.96
C PHE A 293 -4.31 -11.50 7.55
N TYR A 294 -5.62 -11.33 7.35
CA TYR A 294 -6.23 -10.97 6.09
C TYR A 294 -6.82 -9.57 6.17
N THR A 295 -6.49 -8.73 5.19
CA THR A 295 -7.15 -7.45 4.99
C THR A 295 -8.31 -7.65 4.02
N PHE A 296 -9.51 -7.31 4.47
CA PHE A 296 -10.70 -7.23 3.60
C PHE A 296 -10.94 -5.78 3.19
N TYR A 297 -11.47 -5.60 1.99
CA TYR A 297 -11.80 -4.30 1.44
C TYR A 297 -13.21 -4.32 0.86
N THR A 298 -13.95 -3.25 1.08
CA THR A 298 -15.15 -2.93 0.29
C THR A 298 -14.89 -1.62 -0.42
N ARG A 299 -15.07 -1.60 -1.74
CA ARG A 299 -15.20 -0.37 -2.52
C ARG A 299 -16.65 -0.26 -2.95
N SER A 300 -17.36 0.77 -2.50
CA SER A 300 -18.78 0.92 -2.78
C SER A 300 -19.19 2.36 -3.04
N ASP A 301 -20.25 2.47 -3.83
CA ASP A 301 -21.07 3.67 -4.04
C ASP A 301 -22.53 3.18 -3.98
N ASP A 302 -23.36 3.53 -3.00
CA ASP A 302 -23.05 4.21 -1.73
C ASP A 302 -22.41 3.25 -0.68
N GLY A 303 -23.09 3.03 0.45
CA GLY A 303 -22.49 2.48 1.65
C GLY A 303 -22.49 0.96 1.73
N SER A 304 -21.47 0.41 2.38
CA SER A 304 -21.32 -1.03 2.60
C SER A 304 -20.66 -1.37 3.94
N ALA A 305 -20.83 -2.60 4.39
CA ALA A 305 -20.08 -3.13 5.52
C ALA A 305 -19.86 -4.63 5.34
N LEU A 306 -18.76 -5.13 5.90
CA LEU A 306 -18.36 -6.53 5.79
C LEU A 306 -18.08 -7.12 7.16
N TRP A 307 -18.64 -8.29 7.43
CA TRP A 307 -18.40 -9.08 8.63
C TRP A 307 -17.74 -10.40 8.31
N ILE A 308 -16.82 -10.84 9.18
CA ILE A 308 -16.33 -12.22 9.25
C ILE A 308 -16.79 -12.82 10.56
N GLY A 309 -17.68 -13.80 10.49
CA GLY A 309 -18.49 -14.24 11.63
C GLY A 309 -19.37 -13.09 12.14
N ASP A 310 -19.21 -12.76 13.41
CA ASP A 310 -19.85 -11.68 14.17
C ASP A 310 -19.02 -10.37 14.19
N VAL A 311 -17.82 -10.37 13.63
CA VAL A 311 -16.91 -9.21 13.69
C VAL A 311 -17.09 -8.36 12.44
N LYS A 312 -17.53 -7.10 12.61
CA LYS A 312 -17.55 -6.11 11.53
C LYS A 312 -16.11 -5.72 11.17
N VAL A 313 -15.59 -6.25 10.08
CA VAL A 313 -14.20 -6.03 9.63
C VAL A 313 -14.09 -4.73 8.86
N VAL A 314 -15.03 -4.46 7.95
CA VAL A 314 -15.05 -3.22 7.16
C VAL A 314 -16.33 -2.46 7.46
N ASP A 315 -16.18 -1.15 7.72
CA ASP A 315 -17.29 -0.23 7.90
C ASP A 315 -17.11 0.91 6.89
N ASN A 316 -17.88 0.85 5.81
CA ASN A 316 -17.96 1.86 4.75
C ASN A 316 -19.41 2.37 4.67
N ASP A 317 -20.07 2.52 5.81
CA ASP A 317 -21.47 2.91 5.88
C ASP A 317 -21.64 4.43 5.70
N GLY A 318 -22.87 4.84 5.36
CA GLY A 318 -23.23 6.21 5.03
C GLY A 318 -23.34 6.43 3.52
N SER A 319 -24.07 7.48 3.13
CA SER A 319 -24.12 7.91 1.72
C SER A 319 -22.84 8.64 1.35
N HIS A 320 -22.22 8.21 0.25
CA HIS A 320 -20.98 8.72 -0.29
C HIS A 320 -20.78 8.19 -1.72
N GLY A 321 -20.09 8.96 -2.56
CA GLY A 321 -19.61 8.44 -3.85
C GLY A 321 -18.61 7.30 -3.67
N ALA A 322 -18.17 6.67 -4.77
CA ALA A 322 -17.31 5.50 -4.76
C ALA A 322 -16.03 5.65 -3.90
N ASP A 323 -16.02 5.05 -2.71
CA ASP A 323 -14.91 5.04 -1.75
C ASP A 323 -14.53 3.60 -1.36
N GLU A 324 -13.29 3.39 -0.92
CA GLU A 324 -12.80 2.09 -0.45
C GLU A 324 -12.38 2.15 1.02
N LYS A 325 -12.88 1.20 1.82
CA LYS A 325 -12.43 0.99 3.21
C LYS A 325 -11.84 -0.40 3.37
N ALA A 326 -11.01 -0.53 4.40
CA ALA A 326 -10.28 -1.75 4.70
C ALA A 326 -10.32 -2.08 6.19
N GLY A 327 -10.24 -3.37 6.50
CA GLY A 327 -10.04 -3.85 7.87
C GLY A 327 -9.27 -5.16 7.90
N LEU A 328 -8.54 -5.36 8.99
CA LEU A 328 -7.65 -6.51 9.21
C LEU A 328 -8.27 -7.48 10.21
N ILE A 329 -8.17 -8.78 9.93
CA ILE A 329 -8.61 -9.83 10.87
C ILE A 329 -7.66 -11.03 10.81
N GLY A 330 -7.35 -11.61 11.97
CA GLY A 330 -6.57 -12.85 12.05
C GLY A 330 -7.46 -14.07 11.85
N LEU A 331 -7.16 -14.92 10.86
CA LEU A 331 -7.96 -16.10 10.51
C LEU A 331 -7.07 -17.35 10.44
N ALA A 332 -7.54 -18.45 11.03
CA ALA A 332 -7.01 -19.77 10.72
C ALA A 332 -7.51 -20.22 9.34
N ALA A 333 -6.74 -21.07 8.65
CA ALA A 333 -7.12 -21.69 7.39
C ALA A 333 -8.41 -22.47 7.54
N GLY A 334 -9.26 -22.44 6.50
CA GLY A 334 -10.56 -23.10 6.48
C GLY A 334 -11.72 -22.15 6.25
N TRP A 335 -12.93 -22.62 6.55
CA TRP A 335 -14.17 -21.90 6.24
C TRP A 335 -14.57 -20.92 7.33
N HIS A 336 -14.86 -19.68 6.93
CA HIS A 336 -15.36 -18.62 7.80
C HIS A 336 -16.65 -18.03 7.26
N PRO A 337 -17.64 -17.69 8.11
CA PRO A 337 -18.81 -16.97 7.65
C PRO A 337 -18.43 -15.56 7.19
N ILE A 338 -18.93 -15.14 6.03
CA ILE A 338 -18.78 -13.78 5.51
C ILE A 338 -20.15 -13.19 5.22
N THR A 339 -20.35 -11.96 5.66
CA THR A 339 -21.59 -11.20 5.40
C THR A 339 -21.21 -9.86 4.81
N VAL A 340 -21.86 -9.45 3.73
CA VAL A 340 -21.67 -8.13 3.13
C VAL A 340 -23.02 -7.46 3.02
N HIS A 341 -23.12 -6.27 3.58
CA HIS A 341 -24.28 -5.40 3.43
C HIS A 341 -23.92 -4.27 2.47
N TYR A 342 -24.89 -3.87 1.65
CA TYR A 342 -24.76 -2.74 0.74
C TYR A 342 -26.10 -2.01 0.62
N PHE A 343 -26.06 -0.70 0.43
CA PHE A 343 -27.20 0.09 -0.01
C PHE A 343 -26.79 1.14 -1.05
N GLU A 344 -27.73 1.47 -1.92
CA GLU A 344 -27.67 2.56 -2.87
C GLU A 344 -28.69 3.62 -2.46
N ASP A 345 -28.25 4.86 -2.27
CA ASP A 345 -29.12 6.00 -2.07
C ASP A 345 -29.44 6.67 -3.41
N HIS A 346 -28.45 7.27 -4.07
CA HIS A 346 -28.63 7.89 -5.37
C HIS A 346 -27.34 7.99 -6.21
N GLY A 347 -27.48 7.92 -7.54
CA GLY A 347 -26.41 8.25 -8.47
C GLY A 347 -25.77 7.03 -9.11
N GLU A 348 -24.45 6.86 -8.95
CA GLU A 348 -23.74 5.70 -9.49
C GLU A 348 -23.70 4.57 -8.46
N GLN A 349 -24.08 3.35 -8.86
CA GLN A 349 -24.07 2.19 -7.99
C GLN A 349 -22.88 1.27 -8.27
N SER A 350 -22.11 0.93 -7.24
CA SER A 350 -21.07 -0.10 -7.38
C SER A 350 -20.73 -0.80 -6.07
N LEU A 351 -20.37 -2.08 -6.15
CA LEU A 351 -19.83 -2.84 -5.03
C LEU A 351 -18.71 -3.76 -5.51
N GLN A 352 -17.57 -3.71 -4.82
CA GLN A 352 -16.45 -4.62 -5.02
C GLN A 352 -15.92 -5.10 -3.67
N VAL A 353 -15.88 -6.42 -3.49
CA VAL A 353 -15.34 -7.05 -2.29
C VAL A 353 -13.99 -7.69 -2.62
N ARG A 354 -12.94 -7.25 -1.93
CA ARG A 354 -11.56 -7.71 -2.13
C ARG A 354 -10.95 -8.21 -0.84
N TYR A 355 -9.88 -8.98 -0.97
CA TYR A 355 -9.06 -9.39 0.15
C TYR A 355 -7.58 -9.50 -0.23
N ALA A 356 -6.70 -9.42 0.76
CA ALA A 356 -5.27 -9.68 0.68
C ALA A 356 -4.83 -10.43 1.94
N GLY A 357 -3.76 -11.22 1.86
CA GLY A 357 -3.23 -11.96 3.00
C GLY A 357 -2.01 -12.80 2.65
N PRO A 358 -1.61 -13.76 3.51
CA PRO A 358 -0.47 -14.64 3.27
C PRO A 358 -0.58 -15.35 1.92
N GLY A 359 0.39 -15.10 1.03
CA GLY A 359 0.41 -15.67 -0.33
C GLY A 359 -0.70 -15.20 -1.27
N VAL A 360 -1.50 -14.21 -0.85
CA VAL A 360 -2.65 -13.70 -1.60
C VAL A 360 -2.47 -12.19 -1.83
N PRO A 361 -2.13 -11.76 -3.07
CA PRO A 361 -2.13 -10.33 -3.39
C PRO A 361 -3.56 -9.77 -3.32
N LYS A 362 -3.70 -8.46 -3.14
CA LYS A 362 -5.02 -7.81 -3.16
C LYS A 362 -5.77 -8.15 -4.45
N GLN A 363 -6.90 -8.84 -4.32
CA GLN A 363 -7.72 -9.29 -5.44
C GLN A 363 -9.20 -9.34 -5.05
N ILE A 364 -10.09 -9.39 -6.05
CA ILE A 364 -11.52 -9.71 -5.83
C ILE A 364 -11.63 -11.07 -5.15
N VAL A 365 -12.56 -11.22 -4.21
CA VAL A 365 -12.82 -12.52 -3.58
C VAL A 365 -13.28 -13.51 -4.66
N PRO A 366 -12.52 -14.57 -4.97
CA PRO A 366 -12.85 -15.47 -6.07
C PRO A 366 -14.08 -16.33 -5.76
N ALA A 367 -14.94 -16.54 -6.76
CA ALA A 367 -16.16 -17.35 -6.63
C ALA A 367 -15.89 -18.77 -6.13
N GLU A 368 -14.76 -19.39 -6.52
CA GLU A 368 -14.39 -20.72 -6.09
C GLU A 368 -14.13 -20.83 -4.58
N ARG A 369 -13.85 -19.70 -3.91
CA ARG A 369 -13.68 -19.61 -2.45
C ARG A 369 -14.99 -19.41 -1.69
N LEU A 370 -16.12 -19.27 -2.40
CA LEU A 370 -17.41 -18.96 -1.79
C LEU A 370 -18.35 -20.15 -1.86
N ARG A 371 -19.06 -20.40 -0.75
CA ARG A 371 -20.16 -21.34 -0.65
C ARG A 371 -21.35 -20.68 0.01
N GLN A 372 -22.55 -21.07 -0.41
CA GLN A 372 -23.80 -20.56 0.13
C GLN A 372 -23.81 -20.77 1.62
N ARG A 373 -24.24 -19.78 2.41
CA ARG A 373 -24.53 -19.91 3.83
C ARG A 373 -26.04 -19.71 4.00
N PRO A 374 -26.80 -20.74 4.41
CA PRO A 374 -28.24 -20.64 4.58
C PRO A 374 -28.66 -19.54 5.57
#